data_AF-A0A231P7L9-F1
#
_entry.id   AF-A0A231P7L9-F1
#
_cell.length_a   1.000
_cell.length_b   1.000
_cell.length_c   1.000
_cell.angle_alpha   90.00
_cell.angle_beta   90.00
_cell.angle_gamma   90.00
#
_symmetry.space_group_name_H-M   'P 1'
#
loop_
_entity.id
_entity.type
_entity.pdbx_description
1 polymer ?
#
loop_
_entity_poly.entity_id
_entity_poly.type
_entity_poly.pdbx_seq_one_letter_code
_entity_poly.pdbx_strand_id
1 'polypeptide(L)'
;MNGLTEIVIRFFDLLEAEGRQLQRSALLTVRMAVLLVLGLIFGAVAVFFLVAALYQALVVILHPAWVLCIMGLVCAGIAGGLLWLSLPRKKQVQ
;
A
#
# COMPACT_ATOMS: atom_id res chain seq x y z
N MET A 1 27.69 -25.37 40.57
CA MET A 1 26.32 -25.08 40.11
C MET A 1 26.30 -23.74 39.34
N ASN A 2 27.25 -23.55 38.42
CA ASN A 2 27.51 -22.23 37.79
C ASN A 2 27.11 -22.18 36.31
N GLY A 3 26.98 -23.35 35.65
CA GLY A 3 26.68 -23.41 34.22
C GLY A 3 25.24 -23.04 33.84
N LEU A 4 24.25 -23.32 34.71
CA LEU A 4 22.86 -22.96 34.45
C LEU A 4 22.66 -21.44 34.47
N THR A 5 23.30 -20.75 35.41
CA THR A 5 23.24 -19.29 35.52
C THR A 5 23.88 -18.62 34.31
N GLU A 6 24.98 -19.16 33.80
CA GLU A 6 25.69 -18.63 32.64
C GLU A 6 24.93 -18.85 31.33
N ILE A 7 24.20 -19.97 31.20
CA ILE A 7 23.29 -20.23 30.07
C ILE A 7 22.11 -19.25 30.09
N VAL A 8 21.52 -18.99 31.26
CA VAL A 8 20.41 -18.04 31.40
C VAL A 8 20.86 -16.61 31.06
N ILE A 9 22.04 -16.20 31.52
CA ILE A 9 22.61 -14.89 31.19
C ILE A 9 22.87 -14.77 29.69
N ARG A 10 23.46 -15.79 29.05
CA ARG A 10 23.68 -15.81 27.60
C ARG A 10 22.38 -15.73 26.81
N PHE A 11 21.33 -16.42 27.24
CA PHE A 11 20.01 -16.34 26.61
C PHE A 11 19.42 -14.94 26.70
N PHE A 12 19.56 -14.28 27.86
CA PHE A 12 19.03 -12.93 28.06
C PHE A 12 19.78 -11.89 27.22
N ASP A 13 21.11 -12.03 27.11
CA ASP A 13 21.96 -11.17 26.28
C ASP A 13 21.63 -11.34 24.77
N LEU A 14 21.39 -12.58 24.33
CA LEU A 14 20.94 -12.88 22.97
C LEU A 14 19.54 -12.30 22.69
N LEU A 15 18.62 -12.41 23.65
CA LEU A 15 17.27 -11.87 23.55
C LEU A 15 17.29 -10.33 23.49
N GLU A 16 18.19 -9.69 24.22
CA GLU A 16 18.35 -8.24 24.22
C GLU A 16 18.99 -7.74 22.90
N ALA A 17 19.93 -8.50 22.33
CA ALA A 17 20.51 -8.19 21.02
C ALA A 17 19.48 -8.33 19.88
N GLU A 18 18.72 -9.42 19.87
CA GLU A 18 17.60 -9.66 18.95
C GLU A 18 16.49 -8.61 19.12
N GLY A 19 16.13 -8.30 20.37
CA GLY A 19 15.11 -7.28 20.69
C GLY A 19 15.50 -5.89 20.20
N ARG A 20 16.78 -5.50 20.35
CA ARG A 20 17.29 -4.20 19.89
C ARG A 20 17.37 -4.13 18.35
N GLN A 21 17.63 -5.26 17.70
CA GLN A 21 17.62 -5.39 16.23
C GLN A 21 16.21 -5.37 15.65
N LEU A 22 15.25 -6.03 16.30
CA LEU A 22 13.83 -5.98 15.98
C LEU A 22 13.27 -4.57 16.20
N GLN A 23 13.63 -3.87 17.27
CA GLN A 23 13.14 -2.52 17.54
C GLN A 23 13.58 -1.51 16.47
N ARG A 24 14.85 -1.58 16.02
CA ARG A 24 15.34 -0.74 14.92
C ARG A 24 14.69 -1.08 13.58
N SER A 25 14.55 -2.36 13.27
CA SER A 25 13.98 -2.83 12.01
C SER A 25 12.46 -2.59 11.95
N ALA A 26 11.76 -2.78 13.08
CA ALA A 26 10.34 -2.52 13.23
C ALA A 26 10.04 -1.02 13.12
N LEU A 27 10.84 -0.13 13.72
CA LEU A 27 10.63 1.32 13.59
C LEU A 27 10.75 1.80 12.13
N LEU A 28 11.73 1.31 11.39
CA LEU A 28 11.88 1.62 9.96
C LEU A 28 10.73 1.06 9.13
N THR A 29 10.33 -0.19 9.40
CA THR A 29 9.25 -0.87 8.68
C THR A 29 7.90 -0.21 8.96
N VAL A 30 7.62 0.15 10.21
CA VAL A 30 6.41 0.88 10.61
C VAL A 30 6.39 2.26 9.98
N ARG A 31 7.53 2.99 9.96
CA ARG A 31 7.59 4.31 9.31
C ARG A 31 7.32 4.21 7.81
N MET A 32 7.90 3.24 7.10
CA MET A 32 7.60 3.01 5.69
C MET A 32 6.14 2.60 5.46
N ALA A 33 5.60 1.71 6.30
CA ALA A 33 4.20 1.29 6.23
C ALA A 33 3.25 2.48 6.42
N VAL A 34 3.53 3.36 7.38
CA VAL A 34 2.75 4.59 7.61
C VAL A 34 2.80 5.51 6.40
N LEU A 35 3.99 5.72 5.81
CA LEU A 35 4.11 6.54 4.60
C LEU A 35 3.37 5.95 3.40
N LEU A 36 3.40 4.62 3.23
CA LEU A 36 2.67 3.93 2.17
C LEU A 36 1.16 4.03 2.38
N VAL A 37 0.66 3.79 3.59
CA VAL A 37 -0.76 3.91 3.91
C VAL A 37 -1.23 5.34 3.71
N LEU A 38 -0.46 6.33 4.19
CA LEU A 38 -0.78 7.73 4.00
C LEU A 38 -0.81 8.11 2.53
N GLY A 39 0.18 7.69 1.74
CA GLY A 39 0.22 7.91 0.30
C GLY A 39 -0.94 7.24 -0.43
N LEU A 40 -1.35 6.05 0.00
CA LEU A 40 -2.50 5.33 -0.58
C LEU A 40 -3.82 6.06 -0.30
N ILE A 41 -4.01 6.54 0.93
CA ILE A 41 -5.21 7.31 1.31
C ILE A 41 -5.26 8.63 0.54
N PHE A 42 -4.16 9.38 0.52
CA PHE A 42 -4.09 10.64 -0.22
C PHE A 42 -4.30 10.45 -1.72
N GLY A 43 -3.72 9.39 -2.29
CA GLY A 43 -3.92 9.00 -3.68
C GLY A 43 -5.38 8.66 -3.98
N ALA A 44 -6.03 7.85 -3.13
CA ALA A 44 -7.44 7.49 -3.29
C ALA A 44 -8.36 8.71 -3.23
N VAL A 45 -8.12 9.61 -2.27
CA VAL A 45 -8.88 10.86 -2.13
C VAL A 45 -8.68 11.77 -3.35
N ALA A 46 -7.44 11.91 -3.84
CA ALA A 46 -7.15 12.70 -5.03
C ALA A 46 -7.85 12.15 -6.28
N VAL A 47 -7.88 10.83 -6.46
CA VAL A 47 -8.60 10.19 -7.57
C VAL A 47 -10.10 10.44 -7.45
N PHE A 48 -10.68 10.30 -6.25
CA PHE A 48 -12.10 10.59 -6.03
C PHE A 48 -12.44 12.05 -6.35
N PHE A 49 -11.60 12.98 -5.93
CA PHE A 49 -11.78 14.40 -6.20
C PHE A 49 -11.62 14.76 -7.68
N LEU A 50 -10.67 14.12 -8.38
CA LEU A 50 -10.47 14.26 -9.82
C LEU A 50 -11.70 13.78 -10.60
N VAL A 51 -12.23 12.61 -10.21
CA VAL A 51 -13.46 12.01 -10.78
C VAL A 51 -14.66 12.94 -10.54
N ALA A 52 -14.82 13.49 -9.33
CA ALA A 52 -15.89 14.42 -9.01
C ALA A 52 -15.79 15.75 -9.79
N ALA A 53 -14.59 16.32 -9.90
CA ALA A 53 -14.34 17.53 -10.66
C ALA A 53 -14.60 17.33 -12.16
N LEU A 54 -14.18 16.18 -12.71
CA LEU A 54 -14.43 15.82 -14.10
C LEU A 54 -15.93 15.60 -14.37
N TYR A 55 -16.63 14.96 -13.43
CA TYR A 55 -18.09 14.80 -13.50
C TYR A 55 -18.81 16.15 -13.54
N GLN A 56 -18.48 17.07 -12.61
CA GLN A 56 -19.05 18.42 -12.58
C GLN A 56 -18.76 19.20 -13.86
N ALA A 57 -17.52 19.17 -14.36
CA ALA A 57 -17.16 19.86 -15.60
C ALA A 57 -17.94 19.30 -16.82
N LEU A 58 -18.15 17.99 -16.87
CA LEU A 58 -18.81 17.34 -18.01
C LEU A 58 -20.35 17.49 -17.95
N VAL A 59 -20.94 17.52 -16.76
CA VAL A 59 -22.38 17.76 -16.56
C VAL A 59 -22.82 19.15 -17.02
N VAL A 60 -21.92 20.15 -16.93
CA VAL A 60 -22.22 21.52 -17.39
C VAL A 60 -22.34 21.61 -18.92
N ILE A 61 -21.71 20.68 -19.65
CA ILE A 61 -21.60 20.73 -21.12
C ILE A 61 -22.41 19.62 -21.81
N LEU A 62 -22.69 18.50 -21.13
CA LEU A 62 -23.25 17.29 -21.73
C LEU A 62 -24.38 16.69 -20.87
N HIS A 63 -25.40 16.12 -21.53
CA HIS A 63 -26.53 15.47 -20.87
C HIS A 63 -26.05 14.41 -19.84
N PRO A 64 -26.65 14.37 -18.63
CA PRO A 64 -26.11 13.60 -17.49
C PRO A 64 -25.98 12.09 -17.74
N ALA A 65 -26.74 11.54 -18.69
CA ALA A 65 -26.66 10.15 -19.08
C ALA A 65 -25.33 9.79 -19.79
N TRP A 66 -24.80 10.67 -20.65
CA TRP A 66 -23.55 10.43 -21.38
C TRP A 66 -22.33 10.57 -20.48
N VAL A 67 -22.41 11.46 -19.49
CA VAL A 67 -21.37 11.63 -18.47
C VAL A 67 -21.15 10.33 -17.68
N LEU A 68 -22.23 9.65 -17.29
CA LEU A 68 -22.16 8.39 -16.56
C LEU A 68 -21.56 7.26 -17.40
N CYS A 69 -21.90 7.18 -18.69
CA CYS A 69 -21.30 6.19 -19.60
C CYS A 69 -19.79 6.36 -19.75
N ILE A 70 -19.31 7.60 -19.93
CA ILE A 70 -17.88 7.88 -20.07
C ILE A 70 -17.13 7.58 -18.77
N MET A 71 -17.70 7.98 -17.63
CA MET A 71 -17.10 7.70 -16.31
C MET A 71 -17.04 6.20 -16.00
N GLY A 72 -18.09 5.45 -16.35
CA GLY A 72 -18.09 3.99 -16.23
C GLY A 72 -17.01 3.33 -17.08
N LEU A 73 -16.82 3.80 -18.31
CA LEU A 73 -15.83 3.26 -19.25
C LEU A 73 -14.38 3.57 -18.82
N VAL A 74 -14.14 4.78 -18.30
CA VAL A 74 -12.86 5.16 -17.70
C VAL A 74 -12.59 4.33 -16.44
N CYS A 75 -13.58 4.15 -15.58
CA CYS A 75 -13.43 3.34 -14.37
C CYS A 75 -13.16 1.86 -14.69
N ALA A 76 -13.85 1.31 -15.70
CA ALA A 76 -13.60 -0.04 -16.20
C ALA A 76 -12.19 -0.18 -16.81
N GLY A 77 -11.72 0.84 -17.53
CA GLY A 77 -10.37 0.89 -18.08
C GLY A 77 -9.29 0.92 -17.00
N ILE A 78 -9.47 1.73 -15.95
CA ILE A 78 -8.53 1.80 -14.81
C ILE A 78 -8.54 0.48 -14.02
N ALA A 79 -9.72 -0.07 -13.74
CA ALA A 79 -9.86 -1.36 -13.06
C ALA A 79 -9.21 -2.50 -13.88
N GLY A 80 -9.46 -2.54 -15.19
CA GLY A 80 -8.83 -3.48 -16.11
C GLY A 80 -7.31 -3.32 -16.19
N GLY A 81 -6.82 -2.07 -16.22
CA GLY A 81 -5.38 -1.77 -16.22
C GLY A 81 -4.68 -2.18 -14.93
N LEU A 82 -5.31 -1.93 -13.77
CA LEU A 82 -4.81 -2.36 -12.47
C LEU A 82 -4.80 -3.89 -12.34
N LEU A 83 -5.82 -4.58 -12.85
CA LEU A 83 -5.85 -6.04 -12.92
C LEU A 83 -4.73 -6.56 -13.82
N TRP A 84 -4.50 -5.95 -14.98
CA TRP A 84 -3.45 -6.35 -15.92
C TRP A 84 -2.03 -6.19 -15.33
N LEU A 85 -1.80 -5.10 -14.59
CA LEU A 85 -0.53 -4.85 -13.90
C LEU A 85 -0.34 -5.76 -12.67
N SER A 86 -1.44 -6.18 -12.04
CA SER A 86 -1.44 -7.06 -10.87
C SER A 86 -1.35 -8.54 -11.23
N LEU A 87 -1.52 -8.91 -12.51
CA LEU A 87 -1.23 -10.26 -12.95
C LEU A 87 0.28 -10.50 -12.82
N PRO A 88 0.73 -11.52 -12.06
CA PRO A 88 2.12 -11.86 -11.98
C PRO A 88 2.57 -12.27 -13.37
N ARG A 89 3.36 -11.42 -14.05
CA ARG A 89 4.19 -11.85 -15.17
C ARG A 89 5.03 -12.99 -14.63
N LYS A 90 4.60 -14.22 -14.90
CA LYS A 90 5.36 -15.44 -14.65
C LYS A 90 6.72 -15.19 -15.30
N LYS A 91 7.74 -14.86 -14.49
CA LYS A 91 9.12 -14.82 -14.96
C LYS A 91 9.36 -16.22 -15.52
N GLN A 92 9.39 -16.32 -16.84
CA GLN A 92 10.00 -17.44 -17.53
C GLN A 92 11.46 -17.40 -17.07
N VAL A 93 11.75 -18.21 -16.06
CA VAL A 93 13.13 -18.56 -15.69
C VAL A 93 13.60 -19.40 -16.86
N GLN A 94 14.43 -18.79 -17.70
CA GLN A 94 15.22 -19.47 -18.71
C GLN A 94 16.65 -19.55 -18.19
#